data_AF-A0A2N2UQD9-F1
#
_entry.id   AF-A0A2N2UQD9-F1
#
_cell.length_a   1.000
_cell.length_b   1.000
_cell.length_c   1.000
_cell.angle_alpha   90.00
_cell.angle_beta   90.00
_cell.angle_gamma   90.00
#
_symmetry.space_group_name_H-M   'P 1'
#
loop_
_entity.id
_entity.type
_entity.pdbx_description
1 polymer ?
#
loop_
_entity_poly.entity_id
_entity_poly.type
_entity_poly.pdbx_seq_one_letter_code
_entity_poly.pdbx_strand_id
1 'polypeptide(L)'
;AMVHYLDAYPEKKHHPKEDQYLFAILKKRTSEGAEAMARLEQEHAVGDDRIKALEAALHQYASGARDGFDAFSQAFERFAEFYRNHMLLEEHVILPLVKKYFTAEDWAESAAGFRENADPMAGTGDPATHEDFQRIFSRLVAAAPAPIGLGGGPYKAD
;
A
#
# COMPACT_ATOMS: atom_id res chain seq x y z
N ALA A 1 6.88 -12.08 5.26
CA ALA A 1 7.37 -10.71 5.39
C ALA A 1 6.80 -9.79 4.30
N MET A 2 7.14 -9.98 3.02
CA MET A 2 6.63 -9.09 1.95
C MET A 2 5.10 -9.13 1.80
N VAL A 3 4.48 -10.31 1.66
CA VAL A 3 3.03 -10.41 1.51
C VAL A 3 2.29 -9.87 2.74
N HIS A 4 2.77 -10.22 3.94
CA HIS A 4 2.28 -9.64 5.20
C HIS A 4 2.36 -8.11 5.25
N TYR A 5 3.48 -7.52 4.82
CA TYR A 5 3.63 -6.06 4.76
C TYR A 5 2.61 -5.43 3.81
N LEU A 6 2.39 -6.04 2.64
CA LEU A 6 1.46 -5.56 1.61
C LEU A 6 -0.01 -5.62 2.07
N ASP A 7 -0.37 -6.56 2.92
CA ASP A 7 -1.68 -6.61 3.57
C ASP A 7 -1.78 -5.62 4.73
N ALA A 8 -0.90 -5.79 5.71
CA ALA A 8 -1.05 -5.15 7.01
C ALA A 8 -0.81 -3.65 7.00
N TYR A 9 -0.06 -3.11 6.02
CA TYR A 9 0.17 -1.67 5.90
C TYR A 9 -0.66 -0.99 4.79
N PRO A 10 -0.44 -1.22 3.47
CA PRO A 10 -1.23 -0.59 2.42
C PRO A 10 -2.75 -0.74 2.63
N GLU A 11 -3.24 -1.98 2.71
CA GLU A 11 -4.68 -2.25 2.75
C GLU A 11 -5.33 -1.87 4.08
N LYS A 12 -4.68 -2.18 5.21
CA LYS A 12 -5.30 -2.00 6.55
C LYS A 12 -5.03 -0.65 7.21
N LYS A 13 -4.01 0.10 6.76
CA LYS A 13 -3.57 1.34 7.41
C LYS A 13 -3.52 2.54 6.48
N HIS A 14 -3.03 2.36 5.26
CA HIS A 14 -2.83 3.47 4.32
C HIS A 14 -4.13 3.85 3.60
N HIS A 15 -4.73 2.93 2.84
CA HIS A 15 -5.94 3.21 2.05
C HIS A 15 -7.10 3.78 2.89
N PRO A 16 -7.40 3.29 4.12
CA PRO A 16 -8.46 3.89 4.95
C PRO A 16 -8.20 5.37 5.29
N LYS A 17 -6.94 5.76 5.46
CA LYS A 17 -6.58 7.16 5.73
C LYS A 17 -6.77 8.03 4.48
N GLU A 18 -6.44 7.50 3.30
CA GLU A 18 -6.63 8.22 2.04
C GLU A 18 -8.10 8.44 1.73
N ASP A 19 -8.92 7.40 1.86
CA ASP A 19 -10.37 7.48 1.67
C ASP A 19 -10.98 8.53 2.60
N GLN A 20 -10.63 8.49 3.89
CA GLN A 20 -11.23 9.33 4.91
C GLN A 20 -10.71 10.77 4.92
N TYR A 21 -9.41 10.97 4.71
CA TYR A 21 -8.75 12.26 4.96
C TYR A 21 -8.14 12.91 3.71
N LEU A 22 -8.18 12.26 2.54
CA LEU A 22 -7.88 12.89 1.25
C LEU A 22 -9.11 12.91 0.35
N PHE A 23 -9.66 11.74 0.01
CA PHE A 23 -10.71 11.64 -1.01
C PHE A 23 -12.01 12.28 -0.54
N ALA A 24 -12.43 12.03 0.71
CA ALA A 24 -13.63 12.64 1.28
C ALA A 24 -13.58 14.18 1.32
N ILE A 25 -12.40 14.77 1.52
CA ILE A 25 -12.21 16.23 1.50
C ILE A 25 -12.21 16.72 0.04
N LEU A 26 -11.44 16.08 -0.84
CA LEU A 26 -11.33 16.49 -2.24
C LEU A 26 -12.69 16.49 -2.95
N LYS A 27 -13.55 15.50 -2.68
CA LYS A 27 -14.92 15.41 -3.19
C LYS A 27 -15.82 16.58 -2.80
N LYS A 28 -15.54 17.26 -1.68
CA LYS A 28 -16.27 18.47 -1.26
C LYS A 28 -15.78 19.72 -1.99
N ARG A 29 -14.56 19.70 -2.54
CA ARG A 29 -13.90 20.85 -3.16
C ARG A 29 -14.03 20.86 -4.68
N THR A 30 -14.10 19.70 -5.33
CA THR A 30 -14.17 19.59 -6.79
C THR A 30 -14.80 18.28 -7.25
N SER A 31 -15.33 18.29 -8.48
CA SER A 31 -15.70 17.08 -9.23
C SER A 31 -14.64 16.65 -10.24
N GLU A 32 -13.58 17.45 -10.44
CA GLU A 32 -12.43 17.08 -11.25
C GLU A 32 -11.78 15.82 -10.66
N GLY A 33 -11.50 14.81 -11.50
CA GLY A 33 -10.94 13.53 -11.05
C GLY A 33 -11.94 12.56 -10.39
N ALA A 34 -13.25 12.84 -10.43
CA ALA A 34 -14.26 11.96 -9.80
C ALA A 34 -14.20 10.50 -10.28
N GLU A 35 -13.95 10.24 -11.57
CA GLU A 35 -13.79 8.88 -12.09
C GLU A 35 -12.54 8.19 -11.55
N ALA A 36 -11.42 8.92 -11.43
CA ALA A 36 -10.18 8.40 -10.86
C ALA A 36 -10.35 8.05 -9.38
N MET A 37 -11.00 8.91 -8.59
CA MET A 37 -11.31 8.63 -7.19
C MET A 37 -12.25 7.43 -7.05
N ALA A 38 -13.33 7.37 -7.84
CA ALA A 38 -14.26 6.24 -7.79
C ALA A 38 -13.57 4.92 -8.14
N ARG A 39 -12.63 4.94 -9.08
CA ARG A 39 -11.79 3.79 -9.39
C ARG A 39 -10.89 3.40 -8.21
N LEU A 40 -10.17 4.35 -7.61
CA LEU A 40 -9.29 4.08 -6.46
C LEU A 40 -10.08 3.51 -5.27
N GLU A 41 -11.26 4.04 -4.97
CA GLU A 41 -12.11 3.51 -3.89
C GLU A 41 -12.59 2.07 -4.18
N GLN A 42 -12.92 1.77 -5.44
CA GLN A 42 -13.24 0.38 -5.83
C GLN A 42 -12.01 -0.52 -5.71
N GLU A 43 -10.85 -0.02 -6.11
CA GLU A 43 -9.56 -0.70 -5.95
C GLU A 43 -9.33 -1.01 -4.46
N HIS A 44 -9.42 -0.02 -3.55
CA HIS A 44 -9.31 -0.21 -2.10
C HIS A 44 -10.31 -1.25 -1.56
N ALA A 45 -11.58 -1.18 -1.99
CA ALA A 45 -12.64 -2.06 -1.50
C ALA A 45 -12.40 -3.55 -1.78
N VAL A 46 -11.65 -3.87 -2.84
CA VAL A 46 -11.31 -5.26 -3.22
C VAL A 46 -9.86 -5.66 -2.89
N GLY A 47 -9.18 -4.87 -2.06
CA GLY A 47 -7.82 -5.12 -1.52
C GLY A 47 -7.61 -6.50 -0.97
N ASP A 48 -8.45 -6.86 0.00
CA ASP A 48 -8.40 -8.14 0.71
C ASP A 48 -8.44 -9.34 -0.25
N ASP A 49 -9.21 -9.26 -1.32
CA ASP A 49 -9.34 -10.38 -2.27
C ASP A 49 -8.07 -10.56 -3.11
N ARG A 50 -7.37 -9.47 -3.45
CA ARG A 50 -6.09 -9.53 -4.16
C ARG A 50 -4.98 -10.09 -3.27
N ILE A 51 -4.92 -9.67 -2.01
CA ILE A 51 -3.97 -10.21 -1.04
C ILE A 51 -4.20 -11.71 -0.86
N LYS A 52 -5.45 -12.15 -0.62
CA LYS A 52 -5.78 -13.57 -0.46
C LYS A 52 -5.38 -14.41 -1.67
N ALA A 53 -5.56 -13.88 -2.88
CA ALA A 53 -5.15 -14.56 -4.10
C ALA A 53 -3.62 -14.75 -4.16
N LEU A 54 -2.84 -13.74 -3.76
CA LEU A 54 -1.38 -13.82 -3.68
C LEU A 54 -0.92 -14.79 -2.58
N GLU A 55 -1.55 -14.75 -1.41
CA GLU A 55 -1.27 -15.67 -0.30
C GLU A 55 -1.56 -17.12 -0.69
N ALA A 56 -2.71 -17.38 -1.32
CA ALA A 56 -3.05 -18.72 -1.79
C ALA A 56 -2.03 -19.25 -2.79
N ALA A 57 -1.57 -18.43 -3.73
CA ALA A 57 -0.54 -18.81 -4.70
C ALA A 57 0.81 -19.09 -4.01
N LEU A 58 1.17 -18.27 -3.01
CA LEU A 58 2.38 -18.49 -2.21
C LEU A 58 2.31 -19.80 -1.43
N HIS A 59 1.17 -20.12 -0.82
CA HIS A 59 0.96 -21.38 -0.11
C HIS A 59 1.07 -22.59 -1.04
N GLN A 60 0.50 -22.52 -2.24
CA GLN A 60 0.62 -23.58 -3.24
C GLN A 60 2.08 -23.82 -3.63
N TYR A 61 2.82 -22.75 -3.92
CA TYR A 61 4.26 -22.83 -4.19
C TYR A 61 5.03 -23.48 -3.03
N ALA A 62 4.82 -22.98 -1.80
CA ALA A 62 5.50 -23.49 -0.61
C ALA A 62 5.19 -24.95 -0.29
N SER A 63 4.00 -25.44 -0.67
CA SER A 63 3.59 -26.84 -0.50
C SER A 63 4.25 -27.81 -1.49
N GLY A 64 5.00 -27.31 -2.48
CA GLY A 64 5.60 -28.13 -3.53
C GLY A 64 4.61 -28.59 -4.59
N ALA A 65 3.49 -27.88 -4.76
CA ALA A 65 2.52 -28.18 -5.81
C ALA A 65 3.18 -28.15 -7.20
N ARG A 66 2.73 -29.04 -8.09
CA ARG A 66 3.13 -29.02 -9.50
C ARG A 66 2.77 -27.65 -10.09
N ASP A 67 3.73 -27.05 -10.79
CA ASP A 67 3.62 -25.71 -11.40
C ASP A 67 3.39 -24.56 -10.38
N GLY A 68 3.61 -24.81 -9.08
CA GLY A 68 3.35 -23.83 -8.02
C GLY A 68 4.19 -22.56 -8.13
N PHE A 69 5.44 -22.66 -8.61
CA PHE A 69 6.29 -21.49 -8.84
C PHE A 69 5.72 -20.59 -9.95
N ASP A 70 5.31 -21.16 -11.07
CA ASP A 70 4.76 -20.40 -12.20
C ASP A 70 3.44 -19.72 -11.82
N ALA A 71 2.58 -20.43 -11.08
CA ALA A 71 1.33 -19.87 -10.56
C ALA A 71 1.58 -18.69 -9.61
N PHE A 72 2.55 -18.82 -8.70
CA PHE A 72 2.96 -17.75 -7.79
C PHE A 72 3.57 -16.56 -8.54
N SER A 73 4.48 -16.79 -9.49
CA SER A 73 5.10 -15.72 -10.29
C SER A 73 4.06 -14.89 -11.03
N GLN A 74 3.10 -15.55 -11.67
CA GLN A 74 2.01 -14.87 -12.38
C GLN A 74 1.08 -14.09 -11.42
N ALA A 75 0.78 -14.64 -10.24
CA ALA A 75 -0.01 -13.93 -9.24
C ALA A 75 0.72 -12.68 -8.72
N PHE A 76 2.03 -12.80 -8.48
CA PHE A 76 2.88 -11.71 -8.05
C PHE A 76 2.98 -10.60 -9.12
N GLU A 77 3.20 -10.96 -10.39
CA GLU A 77 3.27 -9.97 -11.48
C GLU A 77 1.97 -9.18 -11.61
N ARG A 78 0.82 -9.85 -11.58
CA ARG A 78 -0.49 -9.17 -11.59
C ARG A 78 -0.66 -8.23 -10.41
N PHE A 79 -0.25 -8.66 -9.22
CA PHE A 79 -0.33 -7.85 -8.01
C PHE A 79 0.58 -6.60 -8.11
N ALA A 80 1.81 -6.78 -8.60
CA ALA A 80 2.77 -5.70 -8.76
C ALA A 80 2.34 -4.69 -9.85
N GLU A 81 1.79 -5.17 -10.96
CA GLU A 81 1.24 -4.32 -12.02
C GLU A 81 0.05 -3.50 -11.52
N PHE A 82 -0.86 -4.15 -10.80
CA PHE A 82 -2.00 -3.48 -10.17
C PHE A 82 -1.53 -2.31 -9.29
N TYR A 83 -0.66 -2.57 -8.31
CA TYR A 83 -0.21 -1.54 -7.38
C TYR A 83 0.61 -0.44 -8.05
N ARG A 84 1.39 -0.76 -9.09
CA ARG A 84 2.05 0.26 -9.89
C ARG A 84 1.04 1.20 -10.56
N ASN A 85 -0.02 0.66 -11.16
CA ASN A 85 -1.04 1.46 -11.82
C ASN A 85 -1.89 2.27 -10.83
N HIS A 86 -2.16 1.69 -9.66
CA HIS A 86 -2.82 2.34 -8.53
C HIS A 86 -2.05 3.59 -8.07
N MET A 87 -0.78 3.42 -7.68
CA MET A 87 0.08 4.53 -7.24
C MET A 87 0.25 5.60 -8.32
N LEU A 88 0.35 5.21 -9.60
CA LEU A 88 0.44 6.16 -10.70
C LEU A 88 -0.82 7.02 -10.85
N LEU A 89 -2.00 6.45 -10.58
CA LEU A 89 -3.26 7.19 -10.63
C LEU A 89 -3.33 8.21 -9.48
N GLU A 90 -2.88 7.82 -8.29
CA GLU A 90 -2.76 8.74 -7.15
C GLU A 90 -1.79 9.88 -7.43
N GLU A 91 -0.55 9.55 -7.82
CA GLU A 91 0.53 10.52 -8.05
C GLU A 91 0.26 11.48 -9.21
N HIS A 92 -0.29 10.99 -10.31
CA HIS A 92 -0.48 11.81 -11.52
C HIS A 92 -1.83 12.50 -11.60
N VAL A 93 -2.85 12.01 -10.89
CA VAL A 93 -4.21 12.58 -10.97
C VAL A 93 -4.66 13.12 -9.63
N ILE A 94 -4.64 12.32 -8.57
CA ILE A 94 -5.26 12.73 -7.30
C ILE A 94 -4.42 13.75 -6.54
N LEU A 95 -3.13 13.48 -6.30
CA LEU A 95 -2.27 14.39 -5.53
C LEU A 95 -2.14 15.79 -6.15
N PRO A 96 -2.08 15.96 -7.49
CA PRO A 96 -2.15 17.28 -8.11
C PRO A 96 -3.47 18.01 -7.83
N LEU A 97 -4.60 17.31 -7.81
CA LEU A 97 -5.92 17.89 -7.50
C LEU A 97 -6.02 18.27 -6.03
N VAL A 98 -5.51 17.42 -5.12
CA VAL A 98 -5.37 17.75 -3.70
C VAL A 98 -4.60 19.06 -3.55
N LYS A 99 -3.41 19.18 -4.16
CA LYS A 99 -2.59 20.41 -4.12
C LYS A 99 -3.29 21.63 -4.69
N LYS A 100 -4.11 21.45 -5.74
CA LYS A 100 -4.83 22.54 -6.42
C LYS A 100 -6.02 23.06 -5.62
N TYR A 101 -6.74 22.17 -4.93
CA TYR A 101 -8.06 22.47 -4.35
C TYR A 101 -8.10 22.54 -2.84
N PHE A 102 -7.13 21.95 -2.13
CA PHE A 102 -7.10 22.02 -0.67
C PHE A 102 -6.80 23.44 -0.19
N THR A 103 -7.59 23.91 0.77
CA THR A 103 -7.28 25.11 1.55
C THR A 103 -6.30 24.78 2.68
N ALA A 104 -5.81 25.81 3.38
CA ALA A 104 -4.96 25.60 4.55
C ALA A 104 -5.67 24.78 5.65
N GLU A 105 -6.98 24.98 5.81
CA GLU A 105 -7.82 24.24 6.75
C GLU A 105 -7.96 22.77 6.34
N ASP A 106 -8.16 22.48 5.05
CA ASP A 106 -8.22 21.11 4.53
C ASP A 106 -6.91 20.37 4.77
N TRP A 107 -5.78 21.02 4.52
CA TRP A 107 -4.46 20.48 4.82
C TRP A 107 -4.28 20.20 6.31
N ALA A 108 -4.76 21.10 7.18
CA ALA A 108 -4.69 20.91 8.63
C ALA A 108 -5.57 19.74 9.10
N GLU A 109 -6.79 19.62 8.58
CA GLU A 109 -7.72 18.51 8.85
C GLU A 109 -7.11 17.18 8.39
N SER A 110 -6.65 17.11 7.14
CA SER A 110 -6.03 15.92 6.58
C SER A 110 -4.80 15.50 7.39
N ALA A 111 -3.89 16.42 7.68
CA ALA A 111 -2.69 16.13 8.45
C ALA A 111 -3.01 15.69 9.88
N ALA A 112 -4.09 16.20 10.50
CA ALA A 112 -4.55 15.73 11.80
C ALA A 112 -5.06 14.29 11.73
N GLY A 113 -5.86 13.96 10.71
CA GLY A 113 -6.35 12.60 10.47
C GLY A 113 -5.23 11.59 10.20
N PHE A 114 -4.23 11.95 9.40
CA PHE A 114 -3.07 11.08 9.15
C PHE A 114 -2.23 10.83 10.42
N ARG A 115 -2.25 11.75 11.39
CA ARG A 115 -1.62 11.57 12.71
C ARG A 115 -2.51 10.82 13.70
N GLU A 116 -3.82 10.75 13.45
CA GLU A 116 -4.75 9.99 14.28
C GLU A 116 -4.41 8.50 14.11
N ASN A 117 -3.96 7.89 15.20
CA ASN A 117 -3.20 6.64 15.27
C ASN A 117 -1.73 6.79 14.83
N ALA A 118 -0.81 6.37 15.71
CA ALA A 118 0.64 6.44 15.50
C ALA A 118 1.00 6.01 14.08
N ASP A 119 1.74 6.87 13.36
CA ASP A 119 2.16 6.57 12.00
C ASP A 119 2.93 5.24 12.01
N PRO A 120 2.39 4.17 11.38
CA PRO A 120 3.01 2.86 11.41
C PRO A 120 4.39 2.85 10.72
N MET A 121 4.68 3.87 9.90
CA MET A 121 5.98 4.08 9.26
C MET A 121 6.94 4.97 10.05
N ALA A 122 6.49 5.59 11.15
CA ALA A 122 7.39 6.38 12.01
C ALA A 122 8.32 5.49 12.85
N GLY A 123 8.02 4.19 13.00
CA GLY A 123 8.88 3.23 13.70
C GLY A 123 9.03 3.49 15.21
N THR A 124 8.30 4.45 15.78
CA THR A 124 8.42 4.89 17.19
C THR A 124 7.32 4.35 18.11
N GLY A 125 6.38 3.55 17.58
CA GLY A 125 5.37 2.86 18.39
C GLY A 125 6.00 1.74 19.24
N ASP A 126 5.36 1.38 20.35
CA ASP A 126 5.78 0.22 21.15
C ASP A 126 5.65 -1.06 20.29
N PRO A 127 6.75 -1.80 20.02
CA PRO A 127 6.73 -3.03 19.24
C PRO A 127 5.81 -4.11 19.79
N ALA A 128 5.47 -4.07 21.09
CA ALA A 128 4.54 -5.00 21.73
C ALA A 128 3.07 -4.72 21.36
N THR A 129 2.77 -3.52 20.86
CA THR A 129 1.40 -3.08 20.52
C THR A 129 1.25 -2.69 19.06
N HIS A 130 2.35 -2.42 18.34
CA HIS A 130 2.36 -1.97 16.96
C HIS A 130 3.50 -2.64 16.18
N GLU A 131 3.20 -3.15 14.97
CA GLU A 131 4.24 -3.63 14.08
C GLU A 131 5.06 -2.47 13.49
N ASP A 132 6.38 -2.64 13.48
CA ASP A 132 7.33 -1.70 12.91
C ASP A 132 7.46 -1.95 11.39
N PHE A 133 6.51 -1.40 10.63
CA PHE A 133 6.47 -1.52 9.18
C PHE A 133 7.68 -0.84 8.51
N GLN A 134 8.25 0.20 9.13
CA GLN A 134 9.46 0.85 8.65
C GLN A 134 10.64 -0.13 8.63
N ARG A 135 10.81 -0.93 9.69
CA ARG A 135 11.84 -1.96 9.75
C ARG A 135 11.61 -3.06 8.72
N ILE A 136 10.36 -3.51 8.55
CA ILE A 136 10.03 -4.50 7.51
C ILE A 136 10.37 -3.96 6.12
N PHE A 137 9.92 -2.74 5.80
CA PHE A 137 10.23 -2.06 4.54
C PHE A 137 11.73 -1.94 4.30
N SER A 138 12.48 -1.44 5.30
CA SER A 138 13.93 -1.27 5.20
C SER A 138 14.65 -2.58 4.88
N ARG A 139 14.20 -3.70 5.45
CA ARG A 139 14.75 -5.03 5.16
C ARG A 139 14.37 -5.55 3.79
N LEU A 140 13.14 -5.29 3.33
CA LEU A 140 12.72 -5.62 1.97
C LEU A 140 13.59 -4.87 0.95
N VAL A 141 13.82 -3.56 1.16
CA VAL A 141 14.71 -2.74 0.31
C VAL A 141 16.16 -3.24 0.37
N ALA A 142 16.67 -3.59 1.55
CA ALA A 142 18.03 -4.13 1.67
C ALA A 142 18.20 -5.45 0.90
N ALA A 143 17.17 -6.30 0.90
CA ALA A 143 17.18 -7.60 0.23
C ALA A 143 16.96 -7.51 -1.29
N ALA A 144 16.13 -6.58 -1.75
CA ALA A 144 15.81 -6.43 -3.17
C ALA A 144 17.06 -6.06 -3.99
N PRO A 145 17.27 -6.66 -5.18
CA PRO A 145 18.41 -6.35 -6.04
C PRO A 145 18.29 -4.94 -6.64
N ALA A 146 19.43 -4.36 -7.03
CA ALA A 146 19.45 -3.14 -7.84
C ALA A 146 18.71 -3.37 -9.18
N PRO A 147 18.01 -2.35 -9.71
CA PRO A 147 17.93 -0.97 -9.24
C PRO A 147 16.85 -0.71 -8.17
N ILE A 148 16.13 -1.75 -7.73
CA ILE A 148 14.99 -1.61 -6.80
C ILE A 148 15.45 -1.48 -5.34
N GLY A 149 16.55 -2.15 -4.98
CA GLY A 149 17.11 -2.13 -3.62
C GLY A 149 18.64 -2.25 -3.59
N LEU A 150 19.17 -2.67 -2.43
CA LEU A 150 20.62 -2.69 -2.15
C LEU A 150 21.32 -4.02 -2.47
N GLY A 151 20.58 -5.08 -2.78
CA GLY A 151 21.14 -6.37 -3.19
C GLY A 151 21.92 -7.12 -2.10
N GLY A 152 21.58 -6.91 -0.82
CA GLY A 152 22.27 -7.50 0.33
C GLY A 152 22.08 -9.02 0.52
N GLY A 153 21.34 -9.68 -0.38
CA GLY A 153 21.01 -11.11 -0.32
C GLY A 153 19.56 -11.37 0.14
N PRO A 154 19.20 -12.64 0.39
CA PRO A 154 17.82 -13.00 0.72
C PRO A 154 17.35 -12.34 2.02
N TYR A 155 16.06 -12.06 2.10
CA TYR A 155 15.43 -11.56 3.33
C TYR A 155 15.73 -12.51 4.48
N LYS A 156 16.34 -12.00 5.54
CA LYS A 156 16.51 -12.69 6.81
C LYS A 156 15.35 -12.29 7.69
N ALA A 157 14.69 -13.23 8.37
CA ALA A 157 13.84 -12.93 9.53
C ALA A 157 14.73 -12.92 10.78
N ASP A 158 14.42 -12.07 11.76
CA ASP A 158 15.07 -12.13 13.07
C ASP A 158 14.46 -13.27 13.91
#